data_AF-A0A3L7NET7-F1
#
_entry.id   AF-A0A3L7NET7-F1
#
_cell.length_a   1.000
_cell.length_b   1.000
_cell.length_c   1.000
_cell.angle_alpha   90.00
_cell.angle_beta   90.00
_cell.angle_gamma   90.00
#
_symmetry.space_group_name_H-M   'P 1'
#
loop_
_entity.id
_entity.type
_entity.pdbx_description
1 polymer ?
#
loop_
_entity_poly.entity_id
_entity_poly.type
_entity_poly.pdbx_seq_one_letter_code
_entity_poly.pdbx_strand_id
1 'polypeptide(L)' 'MNAPLEPARIPDDRISIEKRSDGTLLVRVRSESHNGHFLPDAVFSFRCGDPQYSYWITRLESQRIR' A
#
# COMPACT_ATOMS: atom_id res chain seq x y z
N MET A 1 -5.12 -20.11 -24.77
CA MET A 1 -5.93 -18.99 -24.26
C MET A 1 -5.33 -18.59 -22.91
N ASN A 2 -4.62 -17.47 -22.83
CA ASN A 2 -4.11 -16.97 -21.55
C ASN A 2 -5.25 -16.22 -20.86
N ALA A 3 -5.61 -16.63 -19.64
CA ALA A 3 -6.55 -15.88 -18.83
C ALA A 3 -6.00 -14.45 -18.60
N PRO A 4 -6.85 -13.41 -18.59
CA PRO A 4 -6.38 -12.07 -18.22
C PRO A 4 -5.82 -12.14 -16.81
N LEU A 5 -4.55 -11.75 -16.64
CA LEU A 5 -3.94 -11.59 -15.34
C LEU A 5 -4.76 -10.52 -14.61
N GLU A 6 -5.62 -10.94 -13.67
CA GLU A 6 -6.22 -10.00 -12.74
C GLU A 6 -5.08 -9.17 -12.13
N PRO A 7 -5.20 -7.83 -12.12
CA PRO A 7 -4.16 -7.00 -11.53
C PRO A 7 -3.96 -7.46 -10.09
N ALA A 8 -2.73 -7.88 -9.77
CA ALA A 8 -2.41 -8.44 -8.47
C ALA A 8 -2.85 -7.47 -7.37
N ARG A 9 -3.88 -7.86 -6.60
CA ARG A 9 -4.35 -7.08 -5.45
C ARG A 9 -3.54 -7.48 -4.23
N ILE A 10 -2.91 -6.50 -3.61
CA ILE A 10 -2.25 -6.68 -2.32
C ILE A 10 -3.33 -6.72 -1.23
N PRO A 11 -3.39 -7.77 -0.39
CA PRO A 11 -4.37 -7.89 0.70
C PRO A 11 -4.32 -6.69 1.66
N ASP A 12 -5.48 -6.22 2.12
CA ASP A 12 -5.58 -5.07 3.04
C ASP A 12 -4.76 -5.27 4.31
N ASP A 13 -4.76 -6.47 4.90
CA ASP A 13 -3.98 -6.77 6.10
C ASP A 13 -2.47 -6.61 5.89
N ARG A 14 -1.97 -6.63 4.65
CA ARG A 14 -0.54 -6.41 4.35
C ARG A 14 -0.18 -4.95 4.14
N ILE A 15 -1.16 -4.06 4.13
CA ILE A 15 -0.94 -2.64 3.87
C ILE A 15 -1.10 -1.85 5.17
N SER A 16 -0.12 -1.02 5.47
CA SER A 16 -0.21 -0.02 6.53
C SER A 16 0.06 1.35 5.93
N ILE A 17 -0.83 2.31 6.20
CA ILE A 17 -0.73 3.67 5.67
C ILE A 17 -0.60 4.63 6.84
N GLU A 18 0.37 5.53 6.77
CA GLU A 18 0.58 6.60 7.75
C GLU A 18 0.61 7.95 7.04
N LYS A 19 -0.13 8.94 7.55
CA LYS A 19 0.00 10.34 7.14
C LYS A 19 0.89 11.09 8.14
N ARG A 20 2.02 11.57 7.67
CA ARG A 20 2.96 12.40 8.45
C ARG A 20 2.43 13.83 8.60
N SER A 21 2.99 14.57 9.55
CA SER A 21 2.59 15.97 9.85
C SER A 21 2.83 16.93 8.69
N ASP A 22 3.80 16.64 7.81
CA ASP A 22 4.10 17.39 6.59
C ASP A 22 3.14 17.07 5.43
N GLY A 23 2.18 16.16 5.64
CA GLY A 23 1.25 15.70 4.62
C GLY A 23 1.76 14.56 3.73
N THR A 24 2.99 14.08 3.94
CA THR A 24 3.51 12.90 3.22
C THR A 24 2.77 11.63 3.69
N LEU A 25 2.37 10.79 2.73
CA LEU A 25 1.85 9.45 2.99
C LEU A 25 2.99 8.43 2.91
N LEU A 26 3.17 7.64 3.94
CA LEU A 26 3.99 6.43 3.91
C LEU A 26 3.08 5.22 3.77
N VAL A 27 3.26 4.47 2.70
CA VAL A 27 2.56 3.21 2.43
C VAL A 27 3.57 2.09 2.59
N ARG A 28 3.36 1.24 3.60
CA ARG A 28 4.14 0.04 3.83
C ARG A 28 3.36 -1.18 3.37
N VAL A 29 4.02 -2.02 2.57
CA VAL A 29 3.51 -3.32 2.13
C VAL A 29 4.37 -4.41 2.76
N ARG A 30 3.75 -5.20 3.63
CA ARG A 30 4.39 -6.36 4.26
C ARG A 30 4.70 -7.42 3.22
N SER A 31 5.95 -7.88 3.19
CA SER A 31 6.34 -8.96 2.30
C SER A 31 5.68 -10.29 2.71
N GLU A 32 5.46 -11.17 1.75
CA GLU A 32 5.15 -12.57 2.04
C GLU A 32 6.45 -13.34 2.28
N SER A 33 6.42 -14.30 3.20
CA SER A 33 7.51 -15.27 3.31
C SER A 33 7.55 -16.12 2.05
N HIS A 34 8.68 -16.14 1.35
CA HIS A 34 8.91 -17.00 0.21
C HIS A 34 10.02 -18.00 0.55
N ASN A 35 9.70 -19.30 0.53
CA ASN A 35 10.63 -20.38 0.89
C ASN A 35 11.31 -20.19 2.26
N GLY A 36 10.59 -19.67 3.25
CA GLY A 36 11.12 -19.44 4.60
C GLY A 36 11.94 -18.16 4.77
N HIS A 37 12.11 -17.37 3.71
CA HIS A 37 12.79 -16.07 3.76
C HIS A 37 11.78 -14.93 3.74
N PHE A 38 11.90 -14.01 4.70
CA PHE A 38 11.17 -12.74 4.68
C PHE A 38 12.00 -11.71 3.91
N LEU A 39 11.42 -11.18 2.84
CA LEU A 39 11.96 -9.99 2.19
C LEU A 39 11.66 -8.76 3.05
N PRO A 40 12.44 -7.67 2.93
CA PRO A 40 12.07 -6.42 3.57
C PRO A 40 10.71 -5.92 3.06
N ASP A 41 9.97 -5.25 3.93
CA ASP A 41 8.74 -4.56 3.55
C ASP A 41 9.04 -3.49 2.50
N ALA A 42 8.17 -3.39 1.49
CA ALA A 42 8.26 -2.29 0.53
C ALA A 42 7.65 -1.03 1.14
N VAL A 43 8.36 0.09 1.07
CA VAL A 43 7.89 1.38 1.58
C VAL A 43 7.88 2.39 0.46
N PHE A 44 6.72 3.01 0.25
CA PHE A 44 6.51 4.05 -0.75
C PHE A 44 6.11 5.35 -0.05
N SER A 45 6.62 6.48 -0.54
CA SER A 45 6.24 7.80 -0.08
C SER A 45 5.48 8.55 -1.17
N PHE A 46 4.35 9.14 -0.82
CA PHE A 46 3.56 9.96 -1.74
C PHE A 46 3.29 11.33 -1.13
N ARG A 47 3.35 12.37 -1.96
CA ARG A 47 2.99 13.76 -1.63
C ARG A 47 1.80 14.22 -2.47
N CYS A 48 1.17 15.30 -2.02
CA CYS A 48 0.13 15.95 -2.81
C CYS A 48 0.68 16.31 -4.20
N GLY A 49 0.00 15.82 -5.24
CA GLY A 49 0.43 15.94 -6.64
C GLY A 49 0.96 14.64 -7.26
N ASP A 50 1.36 13.65 -6.45
CA ASP A 50 1.73 12.34 -7.00
C ASP A 50 0.51 11.63 -7.60
N PRO A 51 0.64 10.94 -8.75
CA PRO A 51 -0.49 10.29 -9.43
C PRO A 51 -1.33 9.34 -8.56
N GLN A 52 -0.73 8.76 -7.51
CA GLN A 52 -1.40 7.81 -6.61
C GLN A 52 -1.74 8.38 -5.23
N TYR A 53 -1.41 9.64 -4.93
CA TYR A 53 -1.64 10.21 -3.60
C TYR A 53 -3.12 10.16 -3.19
N SER A 54 -4.02 10.58 -4.10
CA SER A 54 -5.46 10.60 -3.86
C SER A 54 -6.04 9.22 -3.57
N TYR A 55 -5.50 8.18 -4.21
CA TYR A 55 -5.92 6.80 -3.94
C TYR A 55 -5.56 6.39 -2.50
N TRP A 56 -4.33 6.66 -2.07
CA TRP A 56 -3.85 6.23 -0.75
C TRP A 56 -4.48 7.02 0.41
N ILE A 57 -4.74 8.32 0.25
CA ILE A 57 -5.43 9.11 1.29
C ILE A 57 -6.86 8.62 1.51
N THR A 58 -7.62 8.37 0.43
CA THR A 58 -8.99 7.87 0.54
C THR A 58 -9.03 6.48 1.19
N ARG A 59 -8.05 5.61 0.89
CA ARG A 59 -7.94 4.30 1.54
C ARG A 59 -7.62 4.42 3.03
N LEU A 60 -6.72 5.32 3.43
CA LEU A 60 -6.43 5.59 4.85
C LEU A 60 -7.67 6.10 5.60
N GLU A 61 -8.42 7.03 5.01
CA GLU A 61 -9.65 7.55 5.61
C GLU A 61 -10.71 6.45 5.80
N SER A 62 -10.83 5.56 4.82
CA SER A 62 -11.75 4.41 4.89
C SER A 62 -11.36 3.41 5.99
N GLN A 63 -10.07 3.23 6.26
CA GLN A 63 -9.57 2.37 7.35
C GLN A 63 -9.84 2.95 8.74
N ARG A 64 -9.99 4.28 8.87
CA ARG A 64 -10.24 4.96 10.15
C ARG A 64 -11.72 4.97 10.56
N ILE A 65 -12.63 4.61 9.66
CA ILE A 65 -14.08 4.63 9.88
C ILE A 65 -14.60 3.23 10.29
N ARG A 66 -13.77 2.19 10.23
CA ARG A 66 -14.06 0.87 10.81
C ARG A 66 -13.66 0.80 12.28
#